data_AF-A0A399QJY5-F1
#
_entry.id   AF-A0A399QJY5-F1
#
_cell.length_a   1.000
_cell.length_b   1.000
_cell.length_c   1.000
_cell.angle_alpha   90.00
_cell.angle_beta   90.00
_cell.angle_gamma   90.00
#
_symmetry.space_group_name_H-M   'P 1'
#
loop_
_entity.id
_entity.type
_entity.pdbx_description
1 polymer ?
#
loop_
_entity_poly.entity_id
_entity_poly.type
_entity_poly.pdbx_seq_one_letter_code
_entity_poly.pdbx_strand_id
1 'polypeptide(L)'
;MSRAPGSERPTGQWITDPDGLRWFLDTGAVSLDLAYTGALGDPEPRETLPDTAALGAWLSEHLAPVSEPGERDLADARTLRQAIGDIAAAIADGGEPAPRDVDVLNLYAATPDLPPALGGGSRQAGRALARPA
;
A
#
# COMPACT_ATOMS: atom_id res chain seq x y z
N MET A 1 -25.40 11.87 -13.02
CA MET A 1 -24.07 12.50 -12.82
C MET A 1 -23.04 11.52 -13.35
N SER A 2 -22.45 11.80 -14.51
CA SER A 2 -21.60 10.87 -15.25
C SER A 2 -20.13 11.10 -14.88
N ARG A 3 -19.44 10.06 -14.41
CA ARG A 3 -18.02 10.09 -14.03
C ARG A 3 -17.17 10.22 -15.31
N ALA A 4 -16.21 11.15 -15.31
CA ALA A 4 -15.26 11.30 -16.42
C ALA A 4 -14.38 10.04 -16.54
N PRO A 5 -14.04 9.56 -17.75
CA PRO A 5 -13.12 8.45 -17.95
C PRO A 5 -11.68 8.93 -17.73
N GLY A 6 -11.27 9.03 -16.46
CA GLY A 6 -9.88 9.01 -16.06
C GLY A 6 -9.46 7.56 -15.90
N SER A 7 -8.49 7.11 -16.71
CA SER A 7 -7.79 5.81 -16.64
C SER A 7 -7.88 5.13 -15.26
N GLU A 8 -8.84 4.22 -15.09
CA GLU A 8 -8.80 3.22 -14.00
C GLU A 8 -7.60 2.34 -14.31
N ARG A 9 -6.43 2.72 -13.78
CA ARG A 9 -5.38 1.73 -13.58
C ARG A 9 -6.00 0.71 -12.62
N PRO A 10 -6.02 -0.59 -12.97
CA PRO A 10 -6.38 -1.61 -12.01
C PRO A 10 -5.56 -1.35 -10.73
N THR A 11 -6.23 -1.26 -9.59
CA THR A 11 -5.54 -1.16 -8.28
C THR A 11 -4.89 -2.48 -7.90
N GLY A 12 -5.38 -3.56 -8.51
CA GLY A 12 -4.96 -4.92 -8.25
C GLY A 12 -3.55 -5.30 -8.72
N GLN A 13 -3.14 -6.48 -8.28
CA GLN A 13 -1.83 -7.08 -8.48
C GLN A 13 -1.95 -8.53 -8.98
N TRP A 14 -0.94 -8.98 -9.72
CA TRP A 14 -0.83 -10.38 -10.10
C TRP A 14 -0.20 -11.19 -8.96
N ILE A 15 -0.91 -12.22 -8.50
CA ILE A 15 -0.42 -13.17 -7.51
C ILE A 15 0.01 -14.45 -8.22
N THR A 16 1.15 -15.01 -7.80
CA THR A 16 1.64 -16.30 -8.24
C THR A 16 1.83 -17.18 -7.01
N ASP A 17 1.16 -18.32 -6.99
CA ASP A 17 1.23 -19.29 -5.92
C ASP A 17 2.46 -20.22 -6.08
N PRO A 18 2.97 -20.90 -5.04
CA PRO A 18 4.17 -21.74 -5.13
C PRO A 18 4.03 -22.91 -6.10
N ASP A 19 2.79 -23.34 -6.37
CA ASP A 19 2.46 -24.35 -7.37
C ASP A 19 2.38 -23.79 -8.81
N GLY A 20 2.61 -22.48 -8.98
CA GLY A 20 2.65 -21.77 -10.25
C GLY A 20 1.30 -21.24 -10.72
N LEU A 21 0.22 -21.40 -9.94
CA LEU A 21 -1.07 -20.83 -10.29
C LEU A 21 -0.97 -19.29 -10.24
N ARG A 22 -1.34 -18.64 -11.35
CA ARG A 22 -1.34 -17.18 -11.45
C ARG A 22 -2.77 -16.65 -11.57
N TRP A 23 -3.10 -15.65 -10.78
CA TRP A 23 -4.41 -15.01 -10.76
C TRP A 23 -4.28 -13.52 -10.43
N PHE A 24 -5.31 -12.75 -10.78
CA PHE A 24 -5.33 -11.31 -10.56
C PHE A 24 -6.16 -10.99 -9.33
N LEU A 25 -5.54 -10.34 -8.34
CA LEU A 25 -6.21 -9.84 -7.15
C LEU A 25 -6.52 -8.36 -7.37
N ASP A 26 -7.77 -7.96 -7.21
CA ASP A 26 -8.14 -6.54 -7.11
C ASP A 26 -9.10 -6.37 -5.93
N THR A 27 -8.60 -5.78 -4.86
CA THR A 27 -9.41 -5.51 -3.66
C THR A 27 -10.24 -4.22 -3.78
N GLY A 28 -10.04 -3.45 -4.87
CA GLY A 28 -10.64 -2.13 -5.06
C GLY A 28 -10.02 -1.02 -4.20
N ALA A 29 -8.99 -1.32 -3.41
CA ALA A 29 -8.27 -0.35 -2.59
C ALA A 29 -6.80 -0.74 -2.42
N VAL A 30 -5.88 0.14 -2.83
CA VAL A 30 -4.42 -0.10 -2.75
C VAL A 30 -3.94 -0.42 -1.33
N SER A 31 -4.62 0.08 -0.29
CA SER A 31 -4.32 -0.27 1.11
C SER A 31 -4.56 -1.75 1.41
N LEU A 32 -5.62 -2.34 0.84
CA LEU A 32 -5.94 -3.75 1.00
C LEU A 32 -5.06 -4.63 0.09
N ASP A 33 -4.69 -4.14 -1.09
CA ASP A 33 -3.69 -4.79 -1.93
C ASP A 33 -2.31 -4.84 -1.22
N LEU A 34 -1.93 -3.77 -0.51
CA LEU A 34 -0.74 -3.77 0.34
C LEU A 34 -0.87 -4.80 1.46
N ALA A 35 -1.99 -4.80 2.19
CA ALA A 35 -2.26 -5.75 3.27
C ALA A 35 -2.14 -7.22 2.83
N TYR A 36 -2.55 -7.53 1.60
CA TYR A 36 -2.42 -8.87 1.00
C TYR A 36 -0.97 -9.34 0.80
N THR A 37 0.01 -8.42 0.74
CA THR A 37 1.44 -8.81 0.63
C THR A 37 2.00 -9.44 1.91
N GLY A 38 1.21 -9.49 2.98
CA GLY A 38 1.52 -10.12 4.26
C GLY A 38 0.39 -11.02 4.72
N ALA A 39 -0.07 -10.82 5.96
CA ALA A 39 -1.05 -11.73 6.55
C ALA A 39 -2.48 -11.51 6.05
N LEU A 40 -2.98 -10.27 6.00
CA LEU A 40 -4.42 -9.99 5.82
C LEU A 40 -5.32 -10.95 6.64
N GLY A 41 -4.96 -11.21 7.90
CA GLY A 41 -5.69 -12.15 8.78
C GLY A 41 -5.43 -13.65 8.52
N ASP A 42 -4.59 -14.02 7.57
CA ASP A 42 -4.17 -15.40 7.32
C ASP A 42 -3.23 -15.90 8.44
N PRO A 43 -3.52 -17.06 9.08
CA PRO A 43 -2.65 -17.66 10.08
C PRO A 43 -1.31 -18.17 9.53
N GLU A 44 -1.19 -18.41 8.22
CA GLU A 44 0.04 -18.82 7.52
C GLU A 44 0.45 -17.76 6.49
N PRO A 45 0.83 -16.55 6.95
CA PRO A 45 0.99 -15.39 6.09
C PRO A 45 2.16 -15.56 5.12
N ARG A 46 1.94 -15.20 3.86
CA ARG A 46 3.02 -15.17 2.85
C ARG A 46 3.65 -13.78 2.83
N GLU A 47 4.92 -13.70 3.20
CA GLU A 47 5.71 -12.47 2.99
C GLU A 47 6.09 -12.33 1.51
N THR A 48 5.56 -11.31 0.83
CA THR A 48 5.91 -11.00 -0.58
C THR A 48 6.77 -9.74 -0.73
N LEU A 49 7.05 -9.01 0.35
CA LEU A 49 7.95 -7.86 0.41
C LEU A 49 9.17 -8.18 1.30
N PRO A 50 10.06 -9.10 0.92
CA PRO A 50 11.19 -9.53 1.76
C PRO A 50 12.26 -8.45 1.96
N ASP A 51 12.40 -7.52 1.01
CA ASP A 51 13.45 -6.51 0.99
C ASP A 51 12.98 -5.18 0.35
N THR A 52 13.85 -4.18 0.38
CA THR A 52 13.57 -2.83 -0.17
C THR A 52 13.37 -2.85 -1.68
N ALA A 53 14.01 -3.77 -2.41
CA ALA A 53 13.85 -3.89 -3.85
C ALA A 53 12.44 -4.38 -4.22
N ALA A 54 11.93 -5.38 -3.50
CA ALA A 54 10.56 -5.86 -3.63
C ALA A 54 9.54 -4.77 -3.30
N LEU A 55 9.77 -4.00 -2.23
CA LEU A 55 8.94 -2.83 -1.91
C LEU A 55 8.97 -1.78 -3.03
N GLY A 56 10.14 -1.47 -3.57
CA GLY A 56 10.29 -0.48 -4.65
C GLY A 56 9.56 -0.89 -5.93
N ALA A 57 9.62 -2.18 -6.27
CA ALA A 57 8.88 -2.75 -7.39
C ALA A 57 7.36 -2.62 -7.16
N TRP A 58 6.87 -3.06 -6.00
CA TRP A 58 5.45 -2.98 -5.65
C TRP A 58 4.93 -1.54 -5.70
N LEU A 59 5.64 -0.59 -5.09
CA LEU A 59 5.25 0.82 -5.08
C LEU A 59 5.24 1.44 -6.48
N SER A 60 6.16 1.03 -7.36
CA SER A 60 6.22 1.53 -8.73
C SER A 60 5.02 1.07 -9.56
N GLU A 61 4.53 -0.15 -9.31
CA GLU A 61 3.35 -0.68 -9.98
C GLU A 61 2.06 0.04 -9.53
N HIS A 62 1.94 0.35 -8.23
CA HIS A 62 0.69 0.85 -7.63
C HIS A 62 0.62 2.38 -7.51
N LEU A 63 1.74 3.06 -7.22
CA LEU A 63 1.75 4.46 -6.74
C LEU A 63 2.71 5.40 -7.49
N ALA A 64 3.32 4.98 -8.60
CA ALA A 64 4.29 5.81 -9.32
C ALA A 64 3.76 7.22 -9.66
N PRO A 65 4.59 8.28 -9.46
CA PRO A 65 6.03 8.23 -9.17
C PRO A 65 6.40 8.13 -7.67
N VAL A 66 7.38 7.27 -7.35
CA VAL A 66 7.92 7.03 -5.98
C VAL A 66 9.45 7.09 -5.98
N SER A 67 10.07 7.51 -4.87
CA SER A 67 11.53 7.38 -4.68
C SER A 67 11.91 5.96 -4.29
N GLU A 68 13.17 5.57 -4.52
CA GLU A 68 13.70 4.28 -4.04
C GLU A 68 13.54 4.16 -2.50
N PRO A 69 12.91 3.10 -1.99
CA PRO A 69 12.73 2.88 -0.55
C PRO A 69 14.04 2.44 0.13
N GLY A 70 14.21 2.86 1.39
CA GLY A 70 15.23 2.34 2.29
C GLY A 70 14.68 1.35 3.32
N GLU A 71 15.56 0.82 4.17
CA GLU A 71 15.21 -0.17 5.21
C GLU A 71 14.14 0.33 6.19
N ARG A 72 14.16 1.64 6.48
CA ARG A 72 13.13 2.25 7.34
C ARG A 72 11.77 2.20 6.67
N ASP A 73 11.70 2.60 5.41
CA ASP A 73 10.47 2.61 4.63
C ASP A 73 9.91 1.17 4.48
N LEU A 74 10.80 0.15 4.44
CA LEU A 74 10.37 -1.25 4.49
C LEU A 74 9.75 -1.64 5.83
N ALA A 75 10.36 -1.23 6.95
CA ALA A 75 9.85 -1.52 8.28
C ALA A 75 8.51 -0.81 8.54
N ASP A 76 8.41 0.44 8.12
CA ASP A 76 7.24 1.29 8.29
C ASP A 76 6.08 0.79 7.38
N ALA A 77 6.37 0.45 6.10
CA ALA A 77 5.40 -0.20 5.21
C ALA A 77 4.87 -1.53 5.76
N ARG A 78 5.73 -2.40 6.32
CA ARG A 78 5.30 -3.66 6.95
C ARG A 78 4.42 -3.42 8.18
N THR A 79 4.74 -2.40 8.96
CA THR A 79 3.96 -2.00 10.15
C THR A 79 2.57 -1.52 9.75
N LEU A 80 2.49 -0.61 8.77
CA LEU A 80 1.23 -0.11 8.24
C LEU A 80 0.40 -1.24 7.61
N ARG A 81 1.04 -2.09 6.81
CA ARG A 81 0.43 -3.26 6.17
C ARG A 81 -0.26 -4.17 7.19
N GLN A 82 0.45 -4.51 8.27
CA GLN A 82 -0.08 -5.37 9.32
C GLN A 82 -1.31 -4.75 9.98
N ALA A 83 -1.23 -3.47 10.37
CA ALA A 83 -2.35 -2.77 10.98
C ALA A 83 -3.59 -2.72 10.07
N ILE A 84 -3.42 -2.44 8.77
CA ILE A 84 -4.53 -2.48 7.80
C ILE A 84 -5.14 -3.87 7.72
N GLY A 85 -4.30 -4.92 7.68
CA GLY A 85 -4.76 -6.30 7.62
C GLY A 85 -5.57 -6.72 8.85
N ASP A 86 -5.09 -6.37 10.04
CA ASP A 86 -5.75 -6.68 11.32
C ASP A 86 -7.08 -5.91 11.46
N ILE A 87 -7.11 -4.64 11.05
CA ILE A 87 -8.36 -3.84 10.99
C ILE A 87 -9.37 -4.49 10.04
N ALA A 88 -8.93 -4.84 8.82
CA ALA A 88 -9.80 -5.42 7.80
C ALA A 88 -10.38 -6.77 8.26
N ALA A 89 -9.57 -7.64 8.87
CA ALA A 89 -10.01 -8.91 9.42
C ALA A 89 -11.03 -8.72 10.55
N ALA A 90 -10.74 -7.84 11.53
CA ALA A 90 -11.66 -7.58 12.64
C ALA A 90 -13.04 -7.08 12.16
N ILE A 91 -13.06 -6.17 11.17
CA ILE A 91 -14.30 -5.66 10.59
C ILE A 91 -15.05 -6.76 9.82
N ALA A 92 -14.33 -7.60 9.06
CA ALA A 92 -14.92 -8.71 8.31
C ALA A 92 -15.59 -9.73 9.24
N ASP A 93 -15.02 -9.96 10.43
CA ASP A 93 -15.58 -10.83 11.47
C ASP A 93 -16.72 -10.18 12.28
N GLY A 94 -17.09 -8.93 11.97
CA GLY A 94 -18.13 -8.17 12.66
C GLY A 94 -17.70 -7.61 14.03
N GLY A 95 -16.39 -7.59 14.31
CA GLY A 95 -15.80 -7.04 15.52
C GLY A 95 -15.37 -5.57 15.39
N GLU A 96 -14.79 -5.05 16.46
CA GLU A 96 -14.15 -3.73 16.46
C GLU A 96 -12.63 -3.89 16.30
N PRO A 97 -11.98 -3.03 15.49
CA PRO A 97 -10.52 -3.02 15.40
C PRO A 97 -9.85 -2.71 16.74
N ALA A 98 -8.66 -3.28 16.98
CA ALA A 98 -7.92 -2.95 18.19
C ALA A 98 -7.45 -1.48 18.15
N PRO A 99 -7.55 -0.72 19.27
CA PRO A 99 -7.14 0.69 19.30
C PRO A 99 -5.71 0.94 18.81
N ARG A 100 -4.79 0.00 19.09
CA ARG A 100 -3.40 0.10 18.64
C ARG A 100 -3.25 0.15 17.11
N ASP A 101 -4.08 -0.61 16.38
CA ASP A 101 -3.97 -0.73 14.93
C ASP A 101 -4.59 0.52 14.29
N VAL A 102 -5.66 1.04 14.91
CA VAL A 102 -6.25 2.34 14.58
C VAL A 102 -5.25 3.48 14.82
N ASP A 103 -4.51 3.47 15.93
CA ASP A 103 -3.49 4.46 16.24
C ASP A 103 -2.35 4.45 15.21
N VAL A 104 -1.90 3.27 14.79
CA VAL A 104 -0.91 3.12 13.70
C VAL A 104 -1.43 3.72 12.40
N LEU A 105 -2.67 3.36 12.00
CA LEU A 105 -3.27 3.90 10.78
C LEU A 105 -3.38 5.44 10.84
N ASN A 106 -3.85 5.97 11.97
CA ASN A 106 -3.98 7.41 12.19
C ASN A 106 -2.62 8.13 12.16
N LEU A 107 -1.57 7.52 12.71
CA LEU A 107 -0.21 8.06 12.67
C LEU A 107 0.26 8.27 11.23
N TYR A 108 0.09 7.26 10.37
CA TYR A 108 0.47 7.38 8.96
C TYR A 108 -0.44 8.36 8.20
N ALA A 109 -1.75 8.32 8.45
CA ALA A 109 -2.73 9.22 7.83
C ALA A 109 -2.55 10.70 8.23
N ALA A 110 -1.88 10.98 9.35
CA ALA A 110 -1.54 12.34 9.75
C ALA A 110 -0.42 12.98 8.89
N THR A 111 0.24 12.20 8.02
CA THR A 111 1.26 12.72 7.11
C THR A 111 0.62 13.61 6.04
N PRO A 112 1.07 14.85 5.85
CA PRO A 112 0.51 15.73 4.83
C PRO A 112 0.65 15.12 3.42
N ASP A 113 -0.42 15.23 2.63
CA ASP A 113 -0.41 14.82 1.22
C ASP A 113 0.73 15.48 0.43
N LEU A 114 1.24 14.76 -0.57
CA LEU A 114 2.22 15.31 -1.48
C LEU A 114 1.58 16.41 -2.33
N PRO A 115 2.12 17.65 -2.34
CA PRO A 115 1.56 18.70 -3.17
C PRO A 115 1.75 18.33 -4.66
N PRO A 116 0.72 18.51 -5.50
CA PRO A 116 0.85 18.23 -6.93
C PRO A 116 1.88 19.17 -7.57
N ALA A 117 2.69 18.63 -8.49
CA ALA A 117 3.70 19.37 -9.24
C ALA A 117 3.49 19.20 -10.75
N LEU A 118 3.60 20.29 -11.50
CA LEU A 118 3.57 20.26 -12.96
C LEU A 118 4.96 19.94 -13.50
N GLY A 119 5.03 19.02 -14.48
CA GLY A 119 6.26 18.72 -15.19
C GLY A 119 6.83 19.94 -15.95
N GLY A 120 8.15 20.02 -16.06
CA GLY A 120 8.85 21.12 -16.77
C GLY A 120 9.16 22.36 -15.94
N GLY A 121 8.74 22.39 -14.67
CA GLY A 121 9.13 23.44 -13.72
C GLY A 121 10.55 23.27 -13.18
N SER A 122 11.25 24.38 -12.91
CA SER A 122 12.57 24.39 -12.27
C SER A 122 12.52 24.58 -10.75
N ARG A 123 11.32 24.75 -10.18
CA ARG A 123 11.09 24.94 -8.74
C ARG A 123 9.89 24.14 -8.31
N GLN A 124 9.98 23.57 -7.11
CA GLN A 124 8.87 22.93 -6.45
C GLN A 124 8.81 23.38 -4.99
N ALA A 125 7.61 23.70 -4.50
CA ALA A 125 7.35 23.91 -3.09
C ALA A 125 7.04 22.55 -2.45
N GLY A 126 7.73 22.20 -1.36
CA GLY A 126 7.59 20.88 -0.71
C GLY A 126 8.35 19.76 -1.43
N ARG A 127 7.97 18.50 -1.18
CA ARG A 127 8.64 17.31 -1.72
C ARG A 127 8.10 16.89 -3.09
N ALA A 128 9.02 16.44 -3.97
CA ALA A 128 8.75 16.02 -5.35
C ALA A 128 8.26 14.57 -5.52
N LEU A 129 8.58 13.69 -4.58
CA LEU A 129 8.23 12.28 -4.62
C LEU A 129 7.66 11.87 -3.27
N ALA A 130 6.68 10.96 -3.30
CA ALA A 130 6.20 10.30 -2.10
C ALA A 130 7.38 9.54 -1.51
N ARG A 131 7.66 9.80 -0.23
CA ARG A 131 8.56 8.93 0.53
C ARG A 131 7.71 7.74 0.92
N PRO A 132 8.11 6.50 0.60
CA PRO A 132 7.47 5.35 1.21
C PRO A 132 7.64 5.50 2.72
N ALA A 133 6.51 5.40 3.43
CA ALA A 133 6.49 5.64 4.86
C ALA A 133 7.32 4.58 5.54
#